data_AF-A0A1Q8W222-F1
#
_entry.id   AF-A0A1Q8W222-F1
#
_cell.length_a   1.000
_cell.length_b   1.000
_cell.length_c   1.000
_cell.angle_alpha   90.00
_cell.angle_beta   90.00
_cell.angle_gamma   90.00
#
_symmetry.space_group_name_H-M   'P 1'
#
loop_
_entity.id
_entity.type
_entity.pdbx_description
1 polymer ?
#
loop_
_entity_poly.entity_id
_entity_poly.type
_entity_poly.pdbx_seq_one_letter_code
_entity_poly.pdbx_strand_id
1 'polypeptide(L)'
;MEHLLRSTHFAEEAEFRATTFYCDIRFTGSVFDKRVSFGCLFCTPGGCESPNNDSHGGASFIGEADFSSVRFVGAVDFSNATFAGAVNFSGATFEGGANFNGSAFNIDLKDQGKISFPQGFDLSEEGLPKGAKWAKFDNKGKPLPPNIILPTPPTGPLTQDED
;
A
#
# COMPACT_ATOMS: atom_id res chain seq x y z
N MET A 1 -9.83 -12.77 -8.80
CA MET A 1 -9.95 -11.92 -10.00
C MET A 1 -8.74 -11.02 -9.99
N GLU A 2 -7.74 -11.30 -10.82
CA GLU A 2 -6.49 -10.54 -10.86
C GLU A 2 -6.75 -9.21 -11.58
N HIS A 3 -6.46 -8.08 -10.93
CA HIS A 3 -6.57 -6.77 -11.56
C HIS A 3 -5.28 -6.49 -12.34
N LEU A 4 -5.26 -6.91 -13.60
CA LEU A 4 -4.13 -6.72 -14.52
C LEU A 4 -4.28 -5.38 -15.27
N LEU A 5 -3.63 -4.32 -14.80
CA LEU A 5 -3.63 -2.98 -15.41
C LEU A 5 -2.26 -2.68 -16.04
N ARG A 6 -1.82 -3.53 -16.97
CA ARG A 6 -0.49 -3.41 -17.60
C ARG A 6 -0.53 -2.40 -18.75
N SER A 7 0.48 -1.53 -18.83
CA SER A 7 0.65 -0.56 -19.93
C SER A 7 -0.59 0.26 -20.23
N THR A 8 -1.38 0.57 -19.20
CA THR A 8 -2.64 1.29 -19.35
C THR A 8 -2.37 2.79 -19.37
N HIS A 9 -3.03 3.51 -20.28
CA HIS A 9 -2.95 4.96 -20.36
C HIS A 9 -4.21 5.57 -19.77
N PHE A 10 -4.06 6.33 -18.68
CA PHE A 10 -5.13 7.08 -18.05
C PHE A 10 -4.97 8.55 -18.40
N ALA A 11 -5.70 8.98 -19.44
CA ALA A 11 -5.71 10.37 -19.90
C ALA A 11 -6.55 11.30 -19.00
N GLU A 12 -7.39 10.73 -18.14
CA GLU A 12 -8.30 11.44 -17.24
C GLU A 12 -7.95 11.21 -15.77
N GLU A 13 -8.58 11.95 -14.86
CA GLU A 13 -8.39 11.76 -13.42
C GLU A 13 -8.81 10.34 -13.00
N ALA A 14 -7.98 9.68 -12.19
CA ALA A 14 -8.23 8.32 -11.72
C ALA A 14 -8.32 8.29 -10.19
N GLU A 15 -9.45 7.80 -9.66
CA GLU A 15 -9.68 7.70 -8.23
C GLU A 15 -9.87 6.25 -7.80
N PHE A 16 -9.00 5.78 -6.92
CA PHE A 16 -8.99 4.46 -6.30
C PHE A 16 -9.08 4.62 -4.78
N ARG A 17 -10.17 5.24 -4.28
CA ARG A 17 -10.39 5.48 -2.84
C ARG A 17 -11.15 4.33 -2.19
N ALA A 18 -10.82 4.02 -0.94
CA ALA A 18 -11.43 2.94 -0.16
C ALA A 18 -11.47 1.58 -0.89
N THR A 19 -10.53 1.36 -1.81
CA THR A 19 -10.44 0.12 -2.57
C THR A 19 -9.52 -0.87 -1.85
N THR A 20 -9.88 -2.15 -1.87
CA THR A 20 -9.02 -3.23 -1.38
C THR A 20 -8.64 -4.12 -2.54
N PHE A 21 -7.34 -4.29 -2.72
CA PHE A 21 -6.78 -5.16 -3.73
C PHE A 21 -6.24 -6.43 -3.07
N TYR A 22 -6.91 -7.54 -3.36
CA TYR A 22 -6.66 -8.84 -2.72
C TYR A 22 -5.63 -9.72 -3.44
N CYS A 23 -5.24 -9.36 -4.67
CA CYS A 23 -4.31 -10.13 -5.50
C CYS A 23 -3.22 -9.21 -6.04
N ASP A 24 -2.22 -9.80 -6.68
CA ASP A 24 -1.17 -9.07 -7.37
C ASP A 24 -1.77 -8.05 -8.35
N ILE A 25 -1.41 -6.79 -8.16
CA ILE A 25 -1.78 -5.71 -9.06
C ILE A 25 -0.53 -5.31 -9.82
N ARG A 26 -0.65 -5.23 -11.13
CA ARG A 26 0.45 -4.79 -11.97
C ARG A 26 -0.01 -3.55 -12.72
N PHE A 27 0.61 -2.43 -12.39
CA PHE A 27 0.52 -1.17 -13.12
C PHE A 27 1.69 -0.98 -14.08
N THR A 28 2.60 -1.94 -14.20
CA THR A 28 3.86 -1.85 -14.97
C THR A 28 3.69 -1.16 -16.33
N GLY A 29 4.49 -0.11 -16.57
CA GLY A 29 4.47 0.66 -17.81
C GLY A 29 3.21 1.49 -18.06
N SER A 30 2.32 1.60 -17.08
CA SER A 30 1.15 2.48 -17.17
C SER A 30 1.55 3.94 -17.03
N VAL A 31 0.72 4.82 -17.60
CA VAL A 31 0.94 6.26 -17.59
C VAL A 31 -0.35 6.93 -17.10
N PHE A 32 -0.19 7.85 -16.15
CA PHE A 32 -1.28 8.67 -15.63
C PHE A 32 -1.01 10.14 -15.93
N ASP A 33 -1.81 10.71 -16.83
CA ASP A 33 -1.61 12.06 -17.36
C ASP A 33 -2.17 13.12 -16.41
N LYS A 34 -3.27 12.78 -15.72
CA LYS A 34 -3.92 13.64 -14.72
C LYS A 34 -3.74 13.08 -13.31
N ARG A 35 -4.31 13.78 -12.32
CA ARG A 35 -4.21 13.41 -10.90
C ARG A 35 -4.72 11.99 -10.66
N VAL A 36 -4.00 11.26 -9.81
CA VAL A 36 -4.42 9.94 -9.31
C VAL A 36 -4.51 9.93 -7.80
N SER A 37 -5.62 9.42 -7.25
CA SER A 37 -5.86 9.35 -5.81
C SER A 37 -6.06 7.89 -5.38
N PHE A 38 -5.10 7.32 -4.66
CA PHE A 38 -5.25 6.03 -3.96
C PHE A 38 -5.60 6.23 -2.48
N GLY A 39 -5.27 7.40 -1.93
CA GLY A 39 -5.60 7.78 -0.57
C GLY A 39 -6.97 8.45 -0.41
N CYS A 40 -7.60 8.26 0.76
CA CYS A 40 -8.46 9.23 1.42
C CYS A 40 -8.93 8.74 2.80
N LEU A 41 -8.92 9.61 3.81
CA LEU A 41 -10.00 9.69 4.79
C LEU A 41 -10.09 11.14 5.25
N PHE A 42 -10.88 11.96 4.57
CA PHE A 42 -11.32 13.21 5.16
C PHE A 42 -12.52 12.91 6.06
N CYS A 43 -12.25 12.62 7.34
CA CYS A 43 -13.23 13.00 8.35
C CYS A 43 -13.18 14.53 8.43
N THR A 44 -14.26 15.18 7.99
CA THR A 44 -14.49 16.60 8.26
C THR A 44 -14.45 16.85 9.78
N PRO A 45 -13.91 17.99 10.26
CA PRO A 45 -13.91 18.28 11.68
C PRO A 45 -15.36 18.43 12.15
N GLY A 46 -15.83 17.49 12.98
CA GLY A 46 -17.16 17.53 13.61
C GLY A 46 -17.99 16.24 13.52
N GLY A 47 -17.50 15.15 12.92
CA GLY A 47 -18.35 13.97 12.64
C GLY A 47 -17.68 12.61 12.76
N CYS A 48 -16.86 12.35 13.77
CA CYS A 48 -16.42 10.97 14.04
C CYS A 48 -16.50 10.64 15.53
N GLU A 49 -17.74 10.53 16.01
CA GLU A 49 -18.05 9.68 17.15
C GLU A 49 -18.53 8.34 16.59
N SER A 50 -17.62 7.42 16.31
CA SER A 50 -17.98 6.00 16.24
C SER A 50 -16.98 5.22 17.08
N PRO A 51 -17.39 4.68 18.24
CA PRO A 51 -16.51 3.95 19.15
C PRO A 51 -16.22 2.51 18.68
N ASN A 52 -16.42 2.20 17.40
CA ASN A 52 -16.35 0.84 16.87
C ASN A 52 -15.32 0.75 15.74
N ASN A 53 -14.06 0.57 16.14
CA ASN A 53 -13.00 -0.19 15.47
C ASN A 53 -13.31 -0.94 14.14
N ASP A 54 -13.33 -0.30 12.96
CA ASP A 54 -12.82 -0.96 11.74
C ASP A 54 -12.58 -0.01 10.55
N SER A 55 -11.32 0.03 10.09
CA SER A 55 -10.78 0.58 8.83
C SER A 55 -11.34 1.90 8.27
N HIS A 56 -10.62 2.98 8.57
CA HIS A 56 -10.63 4.22 7.80
C HIS A 56 -10.05 3.96 6.40
N GLY A 57 -10.91 3.81 5.38
CA GLY A 57 -10.56 3.23 4.07
C GLY A 57 -9.73 4.12 3.13
N GLY A 58 -8.40 4.13 3.31
CA GLY A 58 -7.46 4.38 2.21
C GLY A 58 -7.31 3.16 1.30
N ALA A 59 -6.70 3.28 0.11
CA ALA A 59 -6.40 2.12 -0.72
C ALA A 59 -5.52 1.12 0.04
N SER A 60 -5.91 -0.15 -0.02
CA SER A 60 -5.19 -1.25 0.63
C SER A 60 -4.68 -2.24 -0.41
N PHE A 61 -3.36 -2.40 -0.43
CA PHE A 61 -2.62 -3.31 -1.29
C PHE A 61 -2.19 -4.51 -0.44
N ILE A 62 -2.97 -5.60 -0.51
CA ILE A 62 -2.71 -6.81 0.28
C ILE A 62 -1.79 -7.77 -0.46
N GLY A 63 -1.98 -7.91 -1.78
CA GLY A 63 -1.08 -8.65 -2.68
C GLY A 63 0.14 -7.85 -3.10
N GLU A 64 0.95 -8.42 -4.01
CA GLU A 64 2.11 -7.71 -4.57
C GLU A 64 1.64 -6.58 -5.50
N ALA A 65 2.11 -5.35 -5.29
CA ALA A 65 1.79 -4.20 -6.10
C ALA A 65 3.00 -3.75 -6.92
N ASP A 66 2.96 -3.97 -8.22
CA ASP A 66 4.03 -3.58 -9.13
C ASP A 66 3.71 -2.26 -9.83
N PHE A 67 4.42 -1.22 -9.42
CA PHE A 67 4.44 0.11 -10.03
C PHE A 67 5.74 0.35 -10.80
N SER A 68 6.49 -0.70 -11.16
CA SER A 68 7.74 -0.53 -11.87
C SER A 68 7.53 0.12 -13.24
N SER A 69 8.41 1.05 -13.60
CA SER A 69 8.33 1.81 -14.85
C SER A 69 7.00 2.56 -15.07
N VAL A 70 6.23 2.85 -14.01
CA VAL A 70 5.03 3.68 -14.10
C VAL A 70 5.42 5.15 -14.17
N ARG A 71 4.76 5.91 -15.05
CA ARG A 71 4.98 7.35 -15.17
C ARG A 71 3.76 8.11 -14.68
N PHE A 72 3.91 8.80 -13.55
CA PHE A 72 2.92 9.72 -13.01
C PHE A 72 3.28 11.13 -13.46
N VAL A 73 2.55 11.64 -14.46
CA VAL A 73 2.72 13.00 -14.96
C VAL A 73 2.01 13.98 -14.04
N GLY A 74 0.78 13.65 -13.66
CA GLY A 74 0.03 14.36 -12.63
C GLY A 74 0.52 14.02 -11.22
N ALA A 75 0.08 14.82 -10.24
CA ALA A 75 0.32 14.53 -8.83
C ALA A 75 -0.38 13.22 -8.42
N VAL A 76 0.31 12.40 -7.63
CA VAL A 76 -0.24 11.16 -7.07
C VAL A 76 -0.37 11.23 -5.55
N ASP A 77 -1.52 10.79 -5.05
CA ASP A 77 -1.82 10.81 -3.62
C ASP A 77 -1.98 9.37 -3.08
N PHE A 78 -0.95 8.91 -2.35
CA PHE A 78 -0.91 7.69 -1.57
C PHE A 78 -1.10 7.96 -0.06
N SER A 79 -1.64 9.13 0.32
CA SER A 79 -1.85 9.42 1.74
C SER A 79 -2.78 8.41 2.39
N ASN A 80 -2.42 7.93 3.58
CA ASN A 80 -3.14 6.88 4.31
C ASN A 80 -3.31 5.56 3.53
N ALA A 81 -2.56 5.34 2.45
CA ALA A 81 -2.56 4.06 1.74
C ALA A 81 -1.86 2.99 2.60
N THR A 82 -2.33 1.75 2.48
CA THR A 82 -1.79 0.59 3.18
C THR A 82 -1.12 -0.34 2.17
N PHE A 83 0.17 -0.60 2.35
CA PHE A 83 0.96 -1.56 1.58
C PHE A 83 1.32 -2.73 2.50
N ALA A 84 0.41 -3.71 2.61
CA ALA A 84 0.60 -4.91 3.41
C ALA A 84 1.41 -5.98 2.66
N GLY A 85 1.33 -5.99 1.32
CA GLY A 85 2.10 -6.86 0.44
C GLY A 85 3.39 -6.22 -0.09
N ALA A 86 4.12 -6.97 -0.94
CA ALA A 86 5.30 -6.46 -1.62
C ALA A 86 4.94 -5.27 -2.52
N VAL A 87 5.81 -4.27 -2.63
CA VAL A 87 5.56 -3.13 -3.52
C VAL A 87 6.83 -2.71 -4.24
N ASN A 88 6.73 -2.60 -5.56
CA ASN A 88 7.86 -2.26 -6.41
C ASN A 88 7.59 -0.93 -7.13
N PHE A 89 8.29 0.13 -6.74
CA PHE A 89 8.32 1.41 -7.46
C PHE A 89 9.64 1.61 -8.25
N SER A 90 10.41 0.55 -8.51
CA SER A 90 11.67 0.67 -9.26
C SER A 90 11.43 1.22 -10.67
N GLY A 91 12.15 2.28 -11.03
CA GLY A 91 11.96 2.97 -12.30
C GLY A 91 10.63 3.73 -12.43
N ALA A 92 9.79 3.79 -11.39
CA ALA A 92 8.63 4.67 -11.39
C ALA A 92 9.08 6.13 -11.38
N THR A 93 8.40 6.98 -12.14
CA THR A 93 8.69 8.41 -12.22
C THR A 93 7.50 9.20 -11.70
N PHE A 94 7.73 10.09 -10.74
CA PHE A 94 6.71 10.96 -10.14
C PHE A 94 6.98 12.42 -10.52
N GLU A 95 6.62 12.82 -11.75
CA GLU A 95 6.87 14.18 -12.27
C GLU A 95 6.02 15.22 -11.54
N GLY A 96 4.74 14.91 -11.29
CA GLY A 96 3.82 15.77 -10.55
C GLY A 96 3.94 15.70 -9.03
N GLY A 97 4.89 14.91 -8.51
CA GLY A 97 5.08 14.65 -7.09
C GLY A 97 4.17 13.55 -6.53
N ALA A 98 4.63 12.92 -5.45
CA ALA A 98 3.93 11.84 -4.76
C ALA A 98 3.76 12.14 -3.27
N ASN A 99 2.53 12.06 -2.77
CA ASN A 99 2.23 12.24 -1.36
C ASN A 99 2.06 10.88 -0.67
N PHE A 100 2.90 10.58 0.32
CA PHE A 100 2.84 9.35 1.11
C PHE A 100 2.48 9.60 2.59
N ASN A 101 1.95 10.79 2.91
CA ASN A 101 1.66 11.16 4.29
C ASN A 101 0.65 10.22 4.95
N GLY A 102 0.99 9.64 6.10
CA GLY A 102 0.17 8.67 6.83
C GLY A 102 0.11 7.28 6.19
N SER A 103 0.81 7.04 5.08
CA SER A 103 0.86 5.71 4.47
C SER A 103 1.62 4.72 5.34
N ALA A 104 1.23 3.45 5.27
CA ALA A 104 1.79 2.39 6.09
C ALA A 104 2.36 1.27 5.21
N PHE A 105 3.60 0.88 5.47
CA PHE A 105 4.31 -0.19 4.77
C PHE A 105 4.58 -1.36 5.71
N ASN A 106 4.52 -2.58 5.20
CA ASN A 106 4.73 -3.77 6.01
C ASN A 106 6.18 -3.88 6.48
N ILE A 107 6.40 -3.75 7.79
CA ILE A 107 7.73 -3.83 8.40
C ILE A 107 8.39 -5.19 8.18
N ASP A 108 7.61 -6.25 8.07
CA ASP A 108 8.14 -7.60 7.87
C ASP A 108 8.80 -7.74 6.48
N LEU A 109 8.48 -6.85 5.54
CA LEU A 109 9.01 -6.83 4.18
C LEU A 109 10.22 -5.89 4.00
N LYS A 110 10.57 -5.11 5.03
CA LYS A 110 11.68 -4.13 5.01
C LYS A 110 13.01 -4.78 4.60
N ASP A 111 13.37 -5.87 5.27
CA ASP A 111 14.66 -6.55 5.07
C ASP A 111 14.62 -7.62 3.97
N GLN A 112 13.45 -7.82 3.33
CA GLN A 112 13.26 -8.81 2.27
C GLN A 112 13.56 -8.26 0.86
N GLY A 113 13.80 -6.95 0.73
CA GLY A 113 13.93 -6.29 -0.58
C GLY A 113 12.63 -6.29 -1.39
N LYS A 114 11.49 -6.60 -0.75
CA LYS A 114 10.16 -6.65 -1.36
C LYS A 114 9.52 -5.26 -1.49
N ILE A 115 10.14 -4.25 -0.89
CA ILE A 115 9.73 -2.85 -0.98
C ILE A 115 10.87 -2.09 -1.66
N SER A 116 10.59 -1.50 -2.81
CA SER A 116 11.58 -0.77 -3.60
C SER A 116 11.05 0.58 -4.03
N PHE A 117 11.88 1.62 -3.93
CA PHE A 117 11.57 2.99 -4.33
C PHE A 117 12.37 3.39 -5.57
N PRO A 118 11.96 4.43 -6.31
CA PRO A 118 12.75 4.95 -7.43
C PRO A 118 14.13 5.44 -6.97
N GLN A 119 15.11 5.34 -7.87
CA GLN A 119 16.44 5.87 -7.61
C GLN A 119 16.39 7.40 -7.45
N GLY A 120 17.00 7.91 -6.37
CA GLY A 120 17.02 9.35 -6.08
C GLY A 120 15.73 9.90 -5.46
N PHE A 121 14.79 9.03 -5.06
CA PHE A 121 13.61 9.43 -4.30
C PHE A 121 13.99 9.85 -2.87
N ASP A 122 13.34 10.89 -2.35
CA ASP A 122 13.62 11.43 -1.00
C ASP A 122 13.01 10.50 0.06
N LEU A 123 13.87 9.62 0.59
CA LEU A 123 13.56 8.68 1.66
C LEU A 123 14.13 9.19 2.99
N SER A 124 13.41 8.92 4.06
CA SER A 124 13.88 9.09 5.44
C SER A 124 14.99 8.10 5.77
N GLU A 125 15.62 8.28 6.94
CA GLU A 125 16.62 7.33 7.47
C GLU A 125 16.08 5.90 7.60
N GLU A 126 14.76 5.73 7.71
CA GLU A 126 14.11 4.44 7.80
C GLU A 126 13.86 3.76 6.44
N GLY A 127 14.30 4.40 5.34
CA GLY A 127 14.11 3.89 3.98
C GLY A 127 12.68 4.06 3.45
N LEU A 128 11.90 4.96 4.04
CA LEU A 128 10.51 5.24 3.64
C LEU A 128 10.32 6.69 3.16
N PRO A 129 9.33 6.96 2.30
CA PRO A 129 8.95 8.32 1.94
C PRO A 129 8.61 9.18 3.16
N LYS A 130 8.84 10.49 3.07
CA LYS A 130 8.43 11.44 4.12
C LYS A 130 6.95 11.29 4.46
N GLY A 131 6.65 11.11 5.75
CA GLY A 131 5.30 10.93 6.27
C GLY A 131 4.76 9.49 6.20
N ALA A 132 5.50 8.55 5.58
CA ALA A 132 5.18 7.14 5.65
C ALA A 132 5.74 6.51 6.94
N LYS A 133 5.15 5.38 7.37
CA LYS A 133 5.56 4.62 8.54
C LYS A 133 5.59 3.12 8.30
N TRP A 134 6.47 2.45 9.02
CA TRP A 134 6.44 0.99 9.13
C TRP A 134 5.29 0.54 10.05
N ALA A 135 4.56 -0.48 9.63
CA ALA A 135 3.46 -1.08 10.39
C ALA A 135 3.46 -2.60 10.23
N LYS A 136 2.96 -3.31 11.24
CA LYS A 136 2.65 -4.74 11.12
C LYS A 136 1.24 -4.91 10.60
N PHE A 137 1.01 -6.00 9.87
CA PHE A 137 -0.32 -6.33 9.33
C PHE A 137 -0.71 -7.74 9.74
N ASP A 138 -2.01 -7.99 9.92
CA ASP A 138 -2.53 -9.34 10.11
C ASP A 138 -2.64 -10.11 8.78
N ASN A 139 -3.02 -11.38 8.84
CA ASN A 139 -3.21 -12.24 7.67
C ASN A 139 -4.32 -11.76 6.71
N LYS A 140 -5.06 -10.71 7.09
CA LYS A 140 -6.11 -10.07 6.27
C LYS A 140 -5.65 -8.69 5.76
N GLY A 141 -4.40 -8.31 6.01
CA GLY A 141 -3.83 -7.04 5.58
C GLY A 141 -4.24 -5.84 6.43
N LYS A 142 -4.77 -6.07 7.63
CA LYS A 142 -5.21 -5.02 8.55
C LYS A 142 -4.04 -4.55 9.43
N PRO A 143 -3.78 -3.24 9.55
CA PRO A 143 -2.69 -2.74 10.37
C PRO A 143 -2.92 -3.12 11.83
N LEU A 144 -1.94 -3.80 12.40
CA LEU A 144 -1.91 -4.17 13.81
C LEU A 144 -1.37 -3.01 14.64
N PRO A 145 -1.97 -2.72 15.81
CA PRO A 145 -1.39 -1.77 16.74
C PRO A 145 0.01 -2.23 17.20
N PRO A 146 0.92 -1.29 17.47
CA PRO A 146 2.34 -1.56 17.71
C PRO A 146 2.64 -2.47 18.92
N ASN A 147 1.66 -2.77 19.79
CA ASN A 147 1.80 -3.56 21.00
C ASN A 147 1.22 -4.99 20.94
N ILE A 148 0.80 -5.50 19.78
CA ILE A 148 0.36 -6.90 19.69
C ILE A 148 1.58 -7.81 19.47
N ILE A 149 1.95 -8.55 20.51
CA ILE A 149 2.70 -9.80 20.36
C ILE A 149 1.77 -10.78 19.67
N LEU A 150 2.05 -11.10 18.41
CA LEU A 150 1.33 -12.17 17.71
C LEU A 150 1.47 -13.45 18.54
N PRO A 151 0.38 -14.21 18.81
CA PRO A 151 0.55 -15.58 19.25
C PRO A 151 1.40 -16.27 18.19
N THR A 152 2.53 -16.84 18.60
CA THR A 152 3.35 -17.65 17.70
C THR A 152 2.45 -18.68 17.04
N PRO A 153 2.53 -18.88 15.71
CA PRO A 153 1.80 -19.96 15.07
C PRO A 153 2.09 -21.26 15.83
N PRO A 154 1.10 -22.15 16.05
CA PRO A 154 1.33 -23.36 16.83
C PRO A 154 2.45 -24.16 16.17
N THR A 155 3.61 -24.19 16.83
CA THR A 155 4.73 -25.06 16.50
C THR A 155 4.40 -26.46 17.01
N GLY A 156 3.30 -27.04 16.51
CA GLY A 156 2.90 -28.42 16.76
C GLY A 156 2.98 -29.17 15.43
N PRO A 157 3.59 -30.37 15.39
CA PRO A 157 3.52 -31.20 14.19
C PRO A 157 2.04 -31.49 13.89
N LEU A 158 1.66 -31.35 12.62
CA LEU A 158 0.38 -31.82 12.11
C LEU A 158 0.35 -33.34 12.32
N THR A 159 -0.27 -33.80 13.40
CA THR A 159 -0.67 -35.21 13.49
C THR A 159 -1.79 -35.39 12.48
N GLN A 160 -1.48 -36.11 11.41
CA GLN A 160 -2.50 -36.78 10.60
C GLN A 160 -3.22 -37.74 11.55
N ASP A 161 -4.46 -37.39 11.93
CA ASP A 161 -5.40 -38.39 12.39
C ASP A 161 -5.82 -39.19 11.14
N GLU A 162 -5.23 -40.38 11.01
CA GLU A 162 -5.71 -41.44 10.13
C GLU A 162 -6.93 -42.10 10.78
N ASP A 163 -8.06 -42.16 10.06
CA ASP A 163 -9.12 -43.14 10.25
C ASP A 163 -9.26 -43.96 8.96
#